data_AF-A0A5M9JW61-F1
#
_entry.id   AF-A0A5M9JW61-F1
#
_cell.length_a   1.000
_cell.length_b   1.000
_cell.length_c   1.000
_cell.angle_alpha   90.00
_cell.angle_beta   90.00
_cell.angle_gamma   90.00
#
_symmetry.space_group_name_H-M   'P 1'
#
loop_
_entity.id
_entity.type
_entity.pdbx_description
1 polymer ?
#
loop_
_entity_poly.entity_id
_entity_poly.type
_entity_poly.pdbx_seq_one_letter_code
_entity_poly.pdbx_strand_id
1 'polypeptide(L)'
;MRLSPKMLTASALFLECAENELSVPDLNAKQKNELKEIIDGCRDVLKDLQQMLSKYGKLGSDPRGLGEKMKILWKRVRWDQKDINELRSRITTNVAFLDLFTRNKIQEVKSSADQFYKKQDIRELNEESSKILNWLSRINHTPQQQDYIKKRHQGTGKWLLESQKFNTWVASDKQILFCPGIPGAGKTILTSIVVEELTNRFENDKSIGIAYLYCNFRRKHEQNVDDLVSCLLKQLAQRLPSLPDAVKDLHKRHSYKGTSPSLEDLLQTLQSVTAIYSKVFIFVDALDECQDTTGYEMKFLSQILNLQARCQLSLFATSRHVPEICKKFDPSTWLEIRASDEDVERYLDGHMSQISRYVSEKPDLQGEIKTAIINAVDGMYVTPVNLVDDSYISVRFLLAQLHLNSLRGKTSPKKIQQALQKLPTGSDAYDSAYTEAMERIEGQLEDEKELAKQQAIAVEIDEPELDKENFAAIDQMVSVCAGLVTVDEESNVIGLVHYTTQEYFNRKQNYWFPDAETYITTICVTNDFTYIHSLTQAVMKFLNSESKINTAWHILWDSSFSSDYLSWLEVSKITGMHLAAYFWCREYCTAATR
;
A
#
# COMPACT_ATOMS: atom_id res chain seq x y z
N MET A 1 -3.58 -29.57 -75.09
CA MET A 1 -4.62 -29.22 -74.08
C MET A 1 -4.83 -27.71 -74.16
N ARG A 2 -6.06 -27.23 -74.41
CA ARG A 2 -6.36 -25.80 -74.64
C ARG A 2 -6.48 -25.06 -73.30
N LEU A 3 -5.79 -23.94 -73.15
CA LEU A 3 -6.14 -22.89 -72.17
C LEU A 3 -7.61 -22.52 -72.41
N SER A 4 -8.46 -22.61 -71.40
CA SER A 4 -9.90 -22.36 -71.58
C SER A 4 -10.22 -20.88 -71.36
N PRO A 5 -11.19 -20.29 -72.09
CA PRO A 5 -11.66 -18.92 -71.83
C PRO A 5 -12.06 -18.66 -70.36
N LYS A 6 -12.44 -19.72 -69.63
CA LYS A 6 -12.77 -19.66 -68.20
C LYS A 6 -11.55 -19.30 -67.33
N MET A 7 -10.33 -19.67 -67.71
CA MET A 7 -9.12 -19.31 -66.95
C MET A 7 -8.80 -17.81 -67.04
N LEU A 8 -9.07 -17.18 -68.19
CA LEU A 8 -8.85 -15.73 -68.38
C LEU A 8 -9.91 -14.90 -67.66
N THR A 9 -11.17 -15.33 -67.71
CA THR A 9 -12.24 -14.69 -66.94
C THR A 9 -12.00 -14.83 -65.44
N ALA A 10 -11.48 -15.98 -64.99
CA ALA A 10 -11.05 -16.17 -63.61
C ALA A 10 -9.89 -15.24 -63.24
N SER A 11 -8.84 -15.11 -64.07
CA SER A 11 -7.74 -14.17 -63.81
C SER A 11 -8.14 -12.68 -63.83
N ALA A 12 -9.15 -12.30 -64.63
CA ALA A 12 -9.65 -10.92 -64.68
C ALA A 12 -10.53 -10.57 -63.47
N LEU A 13 -11.51 -11.42 -63.13
CA LEU A 13 -12.29 -11.30 -61.89
C LEU A 13 -11.38 -11.32 -60.65
N PHE A 14 -10.30 -12.09 -60.72
CA PHE A 14 -9.31 -12.20 -59.66
C PHE A 14 -8.51 -10.90 -59.45
N LEU A 15 -8.08 -10.23 -60.54
CA LEU A 15 -7.42 -8.94 -60.44
C LEU A 15 -8.34 -7.85 -59.88
N GLU A 16 -9.62 -7.88 -60.25
CA GLU A 16 -10.64 -6.99 -59.70
C GLU A 16 -10.84 -7.21 -58.18
N CYS A 17 -10.84 -8.47 -57.71
CA CYS A 17 -10.87 -8.77 -56.27
C CYS A 17 -9.58 -8.33 -55.54
N ALA A 18 -8.40 -8.53 -56.13
CA ALA A 18 -7.13 -8.17 -55.50
C ALA A 18 -6.90 -6.64 -55.45
N GLU A 19 -7.36 -5.89 -56.46
CA GLU A 19 -7.33 -4.43 -56.47
C GLU A 19 -8.28 -3.83 -55.41
N ASN A 20 -9.41 -4.48 -55.13
CA ASN A 20 -10.31 -4.09 -54.05
C ASN A 20 -9.73 -4.35 -52.64
N GLU A 21 -8.84 -5.34 -52.46
CA GLU A 21 -8.14 -5.56 -51.17
C GLU A 21 -7.01 -4.55 -50.90
N LEU A 22 -6.35 -4.00 -51.92
CA LEU A 22 -5.35 -2.93 -51.77
C LEU A 22 -5.94 -1.63 -51.19
N SER A 23 -7.24 -1.41 -51.36
CA SER A 23 -7.98 -0.27 -50.80
C SER A 23 -8.39 -0.44 -49.33
N VAL A 24 -8.12 -1.59 -48.70
CA VAL A 24 -8.48 -1.84 -47.30
C VAL A 24 -7.47 -1.16 -46.35
N PRO A 25 -7.90 -0.41 -45.33
CA PRO A 25 -7.02 0.33 -44.42
C PRO A 25 -6.03 -0.53 -43.61
N ASP A 26 -6.34 -1.82 -43.39
CA ASP A 26 -5.66 -2.72 -42.43
C ASP A 26 -4.35 -3.36 -42.91
N LEU A 27 -3.83 -2.98 -44.07
CA LEU A 27 -2.54 -3.48 -44.56
C LEU A 27 -1.37 -2.56 -44.15
N ASN A 28 -0.35 -3.13 -43.49
CA ASN A 28 0.87 -2.40 -43.16
C ASN A 28 1.73 -2.13 -44.42
N ALA A 29 2.70 -1.21 -44.34
CA ALA A 29 3.47 -0.76 -45.50
C ALA A 29 4.21 -1.90 -46.23
N LYS A 30 4.69 -2.91 -45.49
CA LYS A 30 5.39 -4.07 -46.06
C LYS A 30 4.41 -4.98 -46.81
N GLN A 31 3.25 -5.25 -46.23
CA GLN A 31 2.20 -6.09 -46.83
C GLN A 31 1.55 -5.42 -48.04
N LYS A 32 1.40 -4.10 -48.02
CA LYS A 32 0.97 -3.32 -49.19
C LYS A 32 1.96 -3.46 -50.34
N ASN A 33 3.26 -3.46 -50.05
CA ASN A 33 4.29 -3.67 -51.08
C ASN A 33 4.30 -5.12 -51.60
N GLU A 34 4.22 -6.13 -50.73
CA GLU A 34 4.15 -7.54 -51.13
C GLU A 34 2.91 -7.83 -52.00
N LEU A 35 1.73 -7.34 -51.60
CA LEU A 35 0.50 -7.49 -52.38
C LEU A 35 0.58 -6.72 -53.71
N LYS A 36 1.21 -5.55 -53.71
CA LYS A 36 1.43 -4.75 -54.93
C LYS A 36 2.34 -5.47 -55.91
N GLU A 37 3.44 -6.08 -55.46
CA GLU A 37 4.34 -6.87 -56.32
C GLU A 37 3.61 -8.05 -56.97
N ILE A 38 2.73 -8.71 -56.21
CA ILE A 38 1.90 -9.81 -56.72
C ILE A 38 0.89 -9.32 -57.77
N ILE A 39 0.25 -8.18 -57.52
CA ILE A 39 -0.73 -7.57 -58.44
C ILE A 39 -0.04 -7.07 -59.71
N ASP A 40 1.13 -6.43 -59.59
CA ASP A 40 1.94 -6.01 -60.73
C ASP A 40 2.39 -7.23 -61.56
N GLY A 41 2.81 -8.32 -60.89
CA GLY A 41 3.10 -9.60 -61.56
C GLY A 41 1.89 -10.21 -62.29
N CYS A 42 0.68 -10.08 -61.73
CA CYS A 42 -0.55 -10.51 -62.41
C CYS A 42 -0.90 -9.61 -63.60
N ARG A 43 -0.70 -8.29 -63.45
CA ARG A 43 -0.94 -7.28 -64.49
C ARG A 43 0.03 -7.46 -65.66
N ASP A 44 1.30 -7.77 -65.41
CA ASP A 44 2.29 -8.05 -66.44
C ASP A 44 1.93 -9.30 -67.26
N VAL A 45 1.47 -10.37 -66.59
CA VAL A 45 0.98 -11.57 -67.28
C VAL A 45 -0.21 -11.25 -68.18
N LEU A 46 -1.15 -10.43 -67.72
CA LEU A 46 -2.29 -9.99 -68.54
C LEU A 46 -1.85 -9.10 -69.72
N LYS A 47 -0.89 -8.19 -69.49
CA LYS A 47 -0.37 -7.28 -70.52
C LYS A 47 0.37 -8.05 -71.61
N ASP A 48 1.20 -9.02 -71.23
CA ASP A 48 1.89 -9.91 -72.17
C ASP A 48 0.88 -10.75 -72.97
N LEU A 49 -0.19 -11.21 -72.32
CA LEU A 49 -1.26 -11.95 -72.97
C LEU A 49 -2.04 -11.07 -73.96
N GLN A 50 -2.33 -9.81 -73.61
CA GLN A 50 -2.91 -8.82 -74.52
C GLN A 50 -1.96 -8.49 -75.68
N GLN A 51 -0.66 -8.35 -75.42
CA GLN A 51 0.35 -8.07 -76.44
C GLN A 51 0.49 -9.26 -77.41
N MET A 52 0.49 -10.49 -76.90
CA MET A 52 0.44 -11.68 -77.75
C MET A 52 -0.85 -11.73 -78.58
N LEU A 53 -2.01 -11.46 -77.99
CA LEU A 53 -3.28 -11.41 -78.73
C LEU A 53 -3.28 -10.33 -79.84
N SER A 54 -2.67 -9.16 -79.58
CA SER A 54 -2.56 -8.07 -80.57
C SER A 54 -1.52 -8.34 -81.67
N LYS A 55 -0.44 -9.09 -81.38
CA LYS A 55 0.54 -9.57 -82.38
C LYS A 55 -0.12 -10.44 -83.45
N TYR A 56 -1.10 -11.25 -83.06
CA TYR A 56 -1.93 -12.04 -83.98
C TYR A 56 -3.16 -11.28 -84.51
N GLY A 57 -3.41 -10.05 -84.02
CA GLY A 57 -4.54 -9.20 -84.37
C GLY A 57 -4.29 -8.20 -85.51
N LYS A 58 -3.07 -8.09 -86.07
CA LYS A 58 -2.77 -7.22 -87.23
C LYS A 58 -3.16 -7.81 -88.59
N LEU A 59 -4.26 -8.56 -88.65
CA LEU A 59 -4.96 -8.93 -89.89
C LEU A 59 -6.45 -8.64 -89.68
N GLY A 60 -6.88 -7.44 -90.11
CA GLY A 60 -8.29 -7.07 -90.24
C GLY A 60 -8.76 -5.94 -89.33
N SER A 61 -8.88 -4.75 -89.90
CA SER A 61 -9.60 -3.59 -89.37
C SER A 61 -11.12 -3.75 -89.56
N ASP A 62 -11.90 -3.89 -88.48
CA ASP A 62 -13.33 -3.47 -88.38
C ASP A 62 -13.79 -3.40 -86.89
N PRO A 63 -14.63 -2.44 -86.46
CA PRO A 63 -14.86 -2.12 -85.05
C PRO A 63 -16.18 -2.69 -84.51
N ARG A 64 -16.23 -3.98 -84.14
CA ARG A 64 -17.33 -4.55 -83.31
C ARG A 64 -16.83 -5.61 -82.32
N GLY A 65 -17.17 -5.44 -81.03
CA GLY A 65 -17.23 -6.45 -79.94
C GLY A 65 -15.96 -7.18 -79.49
N LEU A 66 -15.37 -6.81 -78.35
CA LEU A 66 -14.18 -7.46 -77.76
C LEU A 66 -14.41 -8.95 -77.38
N GLY A 67 -15.60 -9.28 -76.84
CA GLY A 67 -15.93 -10.62 -76.35
C GLY A 67 -16.12 -11.70 -77.43
N GLU A 68 -16.75 -11.35 -78.56
CA GLU A 68 -16.90 -12.27 -79.71
C GLU A 68 -15.62 -12.37 -80.53
N LYS A 69 -14.85 -11.27 -80.65
CA LYS A 69 -13.49 -11.27 -81.23
C LYS A 69 -12.59 -12.27 -80.52
N MET A 70 -12.59 -12.29 -79.19
CA MET A 70 -11.77 -13.25 -78.43
C MET A 70 -12.16 -14.69 -78.73
N LYS A 71 -13.46 -15.03 -78.80
CA LYS A 71 -13.94 -16.40 -79.06
C LYS A 71 -13.54 -16.93 -80.45
N ILE A 72 -13.55 -16.07 -81.47
CA ILE A 72 -13.21 -16.43 -82.86
C ILE A 72 -11.70 -16.46 -83.08
N LEU A 73 -10.95 -15.48 -82.55
CA LEU A 73 -9.48 -15.48 -82.57
C LEU A 73 -8.91 -16.69 -81.82
N TRP A 74 -9.50 -17.07 -80.68
CA TRP A 74 -9.13 -18.26 -79.92
C TRP A 74 -9.20 -19.57 -80.71
N LYS A 75 -10.09 -19.67 -81.70
CA LYS A 75 -10.22 -20.84 -82.57
C LYS A 75 -9.19 -20.88 -83.71
N ARG A 76 -8.56 -19.74 -84.05
CA ARG A 76 -7.64 -19.60 -85.20
C ARG A 76 -6.16 -19.39 -84.83
N VAL A 77 -5.86 -18.97 -83.61
CA VAL A 77 -4.47 -18.80 -83.14
C VAL A 77 -3.86 -20.19 -82.86
N ARG A 78 -2.87 -20.61 -83.66
CA ARG A 78 -1.96 -21.71 -83.31
C ARG A 78 -0.89 -21.16 -82.38
N TRP A 79 -1.15 -21.26 -81.09
CA TRP A 79 -0.20 -20.90 -80.05
C TRP A 79 1.02 -21.82 -80.09
N ASP A 80 2.21 -21.26 -79.88
CA ASP A 80 3.39 -22.06 -79.58
C ASP A 80 3.21 -22.71 -78.20
N GLN A 81 3.54 -23.99 -78.09
CA GLN A 81 3.48 -24.73 -76.84
C GLN A 81 4.42 -24.14 -75.78
N LYS A 82 5.53 -23.52 -76.21
CA LYS A 82 6.47 -22.82 -75.31
C LYS A 82 5.83 -21.61 -74.64
N ASP A 83 5.12 -20.78 -75.39
CA ASP A 83 4.45 -19.58 -74.88
C ASP A 83 3.28 -19.91 -73.92
N ILE A 84 2.55 -21.00 -74.21
CA ILE A 84 1.49 -21.51 -73.32
C ILE A 84 2.08 -21.98 -71.99
N ASN A 85 3.20 -22.71 -72.04
CA ASN A 85 3.84 -23.24 -70.84
C ASN A 85 4.41 -22.12 -69.97
N GLU A 86 4.99 -21.10 -70.59
CA GLU A 86 5.51 -19.90 -69.90
C GLU A 86 4.40 -19.13 -69.18
N LEU A 87 3.30 -18.83 -69.87
CA LEU A 87 2.14 -18.17 -69.27
C LEU A 87 1.55 -19.00 -68.13
N ARG A 88 1.41 -20.31 -68.32
CA ARG A 88 0.89 -21.20 -67.28
C ARG A 88 1.79 -21.20 -66.05
N SER A 89 3.11 -21.26 -66.23
CA SER A 89 4.09 -21.20 -65.13
C SER A 89 3.93 -19.92 -64.32
N ARG A 90 3.89 -18.76 -64.98
CA ARG A 90 3.74 -17.46 -64.31
C ARG A 90 2.40 -17.32 -63.57
N ILE A 91 1.31 -17.80 -64.15
CA ILE A 91 0.00 -17.82 -63.46
C ILE A 91 0.05 -18.71 -62.22
N THR A 92 0.64 -19.91 -62.32
CA THR A 92 0.79 -20.81 -61.18
C THR A 92 1.65 -20.20 -60.06
N THR A 93 2.74 -19.53 -60.42
CA THR A 93 3.61 -18.83 -59.45
C THR A 93 2.87 -17.70 -58.73
N ASN A 94 2.13 -16.84 -59.46
CA ASN A 94 1.38 -15.76 -58.82
C ASN A 94 0.29 -16.29 -57.89
N VAL A 95 -0.47 -17.31 -58.32
CA VAL A 95 -1.48 -17.97 -57.46
C VAL A 95 -0.86 -18.56 -56.20
N ALA A 96 0.36 -19.13 -56.29
CA ALA A 96 1.08 -19.64 -55.12
C ALA A 96 1.51 -18.52 -54.18
N PHE A 97 2.01 -17.39 -54.69
CA PHE A 97 2.36 -16.23 -53.87
C PHE A 97 1.15 -15.63 -53.13
N LEU A 98 -0.01 -15.62 -53.78
CA LEU A 98 -1.26 -15.17 -53.18
C LEU A 98 -1.74 -16.09 -52.06
N ASP A 99 -1.74 -17.39 -52.31
CA ASP A 99 -2.11 -18.38 -51.29
C ASP A 99 -1.19 -18.26 -50.06
N LEU A 100 0.11 -18.03 -50.26
CA LEU A 100 1.05 -17.74 -49.17
C LEU A 100 0.72 -16.44 -48.44
N PHE A 101 0.41 -15.36 -49.16
CA PHE A 101 0.04 -14.08 -48.56
C PHE A 101 -1.23 -14.18 -47.71
N THR A 102 -2.29 -14.80 -48.25
CA THR A 102 -3.55 -15.02 -47.53
C THR A 102 -3.36 -15.91 -46.31
N ARG A 103 -2.56 -16.99 -46.40
CA ARG A 103 -2.25 -17.84 -45.24
C ARG A 103 -1.49 -17.10 -44.15
N ASN A 104 -0.49 -16.29 -44.52
CA ASN A 104 0.26 -15.48 -43.56
C ASN A 104 -0.65 -14.48 -42.84
N LYS A 105 -1.58 -13.86 -43.56
CA LYS A 105 -2.58 -12.95 -42.98
C LYS A 105 -3.53 -13.65 -42.01
N ILE A 106 -4.05 -14.81 -42.39
CA ILE A 106 -4.90 -15.62 -41.51
C ILE A 106 -4.14 -16.03 -40.25
N GLN A 107 -2.85 -16.37 -40.37
CA GLN A 107 -2.01 -16.75 -39.24
C GLN A 107 -1.74 -15.56 -38.29
N GLU A 108 -1.50 -14.36 -38.83
CA GLU A 108 -1.29 -13.13 -38.06
C GLU A 108 -2.55 -12.74 -37.28
N VAL A 109 -3.72 -12.74 -37.93
CA VAL A 109 -5.02 -12.46 -37.30
C VAL A 109 -5.32 -13.50 -36.21
N LYS A 110 -5.07 -14.79 -36.49
CA LYS A 110 -5.24 -15.85 -35.50
C LYS A 110 -4.33 -15.64 -34.29
N SER A 111 -3.05 -15.30 -34.51
CA SER A 111 -2.11 -15.05 -33.41
C SER A 111 -2.50 -13.84 -32.57
N SER A 112 -3.03 -12.78 -33.19
CA SER A 112 -3.54 -11.60 -32.50
C SER A 112 -4.80 -11.91 -31.70
N ALA A 113 -5.73 -12.69 -32.26
CA ALA A 113 -6.92 -13.17 -31.56
C ALA A 113 -6.53 -14.05 -30.36
N ASP A 114 -5.61 -14.99 -30.52
CA ASP A 114 -5.12 -15.85 -29.43
C ASP A 114 -4.47 -15.02 -28.30
N GLN A 115 -3.73 -13.96 -28.63
CA GLN A 115 -3.19 -13.03 -27.65
C GLN A 115 -4.28 -12.23 -26.93
N PHE A 116 -5.32 -11.81 -27.64
CA PHE A 116 -6.45 -11.09 -27.06
C PHE A 116 -7.22 -11.98 -26.08
N TYR A 117 -7.56 -13.21 -26.46
CA TYR A 117 -8.20 -14.18 -25.57
C TYR A 117 -7.37 -14.45 -24.32
N LYS A 118 -6.06 -14.68 -24.46
CA LYS A 118 -5.17 -14.85 -23.30
C LYS A 118 -5.15 -13.63 -22.38
N LYS A 119 -5.12 -12.41 -22.93
CA LYS A 119 -5.16 -11.18 -22.14
C LYS A 119 -6.49 -11.02 -21.40
N GLN A 120 -7.60 -11.40 -22.05
CA GLN A 120 -8.92 -11.37 -21.43
C GLN A 120 -9.02 -12.38 -20.28
N ASP A 121 -8.60 -13.62 -20.48
CA ASP A 121 -8.62 -14.66 -19.44
C ASP A 121 -7.77 -14.25 -18.22
N ILE A 122 -6.57 -13.69 -18.44
CA ILE A 122 -5.71 -13.21 -17.35
C ILE A 122 -6.39 -12.08 -16.58
N ARG A 123 -7.08 -11.17 -17.27
CA ARG A 123 -7.80 -10.07 -16.63
C ARG A 123 -8.94 -10.58 -15.75
N GLU A 124 -9.75 -11.50 -16.26
CA GLU A 124 -10.87 -12.09 -15.52
C GLU A 124 -10.36 -12.85 -14.27
N LEU A 125 -9.27 -13.63 -14.40
CA LEU A 125 -8.63 -14.32 -13.28
C LEU A 125 -8.08 -13.34 -12.22
N ASN A 126 -7.49 -12.22 -12.64
CA ASN A 126 -6.99 -11.19 -11.73
C ASN A 126 -8.12 -10.48 -10.98
N GLU A 127 -9.22 -10.18 -11.66
CA GLU A 127 -10.40 -9.57 -11.05
C GLU A 127 -11.05 -10.52 -10.02
N GLU A 128 -11.15 -11.81 -10.32
CA GLU A 128 -11.62 -12.82 -9.37
C GLU A 128 -10.67 -12.94 -8.17
N SER A 129 -9.36 -13.02 -8.41
CA SER A 129 -8.35 -13.12 -7.36
C SER A 129 -8.41 -11.92 -6.41
N SER A 130 -8.58 -10.71 -6.95
CA SER A 130 -8.72 -9.48 -6.16
C SER A 130 -9.98 -9.51 -5.27
N LYS A 131 -11.12 -10.00 -5.79
CA LYS A 131 -12.36 -10.15 -5.01
C LYS A 131 -12.16 -11.10 -3.83
N ILE A 132 -11.50 -12.23 -4.06
CA ILE A 132 -11.23 -13.23 -3.02
C ILE A 132 -10.28 -12.68 -1.96
N LEU A 133 -9.21 -11.99 -2.36
CA LEU A 133 -8.24 -11.39 -1.42
C LEU A 133 -8.88 -10.28 -0.57
N ASN A 134 -9.77 -9.48 -1.14
CA ASN A 134 -10.52 -8.45 -0.42
C ASN A 134 -11.59 -9.03 0.52
N TRP A 135 -12.18 -10.17 0.15
CA TRP A 135 -13.05 -10.93 1.05
C TRP A 135 -12.28 -11.49 2.25
N LEU A 136 -11.06 -12.00 2.02
CA LEU A 136 -10.26 -12.63 3.06
C LEU A 136 -9.83 -11.64 4.16
N SER A 137 -9.36 -10.45 3.79
CA SER A 137 -9.04 -9.41 4.76
C SER A 137 -9.14 -8.04 4.12
N ARG A 138 -9.75 -7.10 4.84
CA ARG A 138 -9.78 -5.68 4.45
C ARG A 138 -8.53 -4.92 4.89
N ILE A 139 -7.81 -5.46 5.87
CA ILE A 139 -6.60 -4.84 6.43
C ILE A 139 -5.51 -4.79 5.35
N ASN A 140 -4.85 -3.65 5.25
CA ASN A 140 -3.72 -3.44 4.37
C ASN A 140 -2.63 -2.66 5.10
N HIS A 141 -1.49 -3.30 5.36
CA HIS A 141 -0.35 -2.66 6.02
C HIS A 141 0.60 -1.92 5.07
N THR A 142 0.33 -1.95 3.76
CA THR A 142 1.18 -1.32 2.73
C THR A 142 1.28 0.19 2.88
N PRO A 143 0.19 0.95 3.16
CA PRO A 143 0.29 2.38 3.41
C PRO A 143 1.21 2.70 4.59
N GLN A 144 1.04 2.00 5.73
CA GLN A 144 1.89 2.18 6.92
C GLN A 144 3.36 1.89 6.61
N GLN A 145 3.65 0.83 5.86
CA GLN A 145 5.01 0.53 5.40
C GLN A 145 5.60 1.71 4.62
N GLN A 146 4.86 2.26 3.67
CA GLN A 146 5.32 3.40 2.87
C GLN A 146 5.55 4.63 3.75
N ASP A 147 4.66 4.91 4.70
CA ASP A 147 4.77 6.08 5.57
C ASP A 147 5.94 5.98 6.54
N TYR A 148 6.19 4.79 7.10
CA TYR A 148 7.36 4.57 7.95
C TYR A 148 8.67 4.68 7.18
N ILE A 149 8.70 4.26 5.91
CA ILE A 149 9.86 4.48 5.04
C ILE A 149 10.04 5.96 4.70
N LYS A 150 8.97 6.71 4.42
CA LYS A 150 9.05 8.17 4.18
C LYS A 150 9.60 8.91 5.41
N LYS A 151 9.23 8.49 6.62
CA LYS A 151 9.69 9.10 7.89
C LYS A 151 11.13 8.75 8.24
N ARG A 152 11.74 7.75 7.60
CA ARG A 152 13.14 7.38 7.85
C ARG A 152 14.09 8.46 7.35
N HIS A 153 15.11 8.74 8.16
CA HIS A 153 16.29 9.46 7.67
C HIS A 153 17.24 8.52 6.92
N GLN A 154 17.73 8.91 5.76
CA GLN A 154 18.62 8.06 4.97
C GLN A 154 19.89 7.71 5.78
N GLY A 155 20.24 6.42 5.79
CA GLY A 155 21.45 5.92 6.46
C GLY A 155 21.29 5.50 7.92
N THR A 156 20.11 5.66 8.55
CA THR A 156 19.83 5.09 9.87
C THR A 156 19.56 3.58 9.78
N GLY A 157 19.81 2.85 10.87
CA GLY A 157 19.49 1.42 10.99
C GLY A 157 20.42 0.46 10.24
N LYS A 158 21.53 0.95 9.66
CA LYS A 158 22.55 0.12 9.01
C LYS A 158 23.15 -0.92 9.93
N TRP A 159 23.37 -0.56 11.19
CA TRP A 159 23.96 -1.45 12.20
C TRP A 159 23.16 -2.76 12.35
N LEU A 160 21.83 -2.71 12.19
CA LEU A 160 20.95 -3.87 12.28
C LEU A 160 21.18 -4.79 11.07
N LEU A 161 21.20 -4.21 9.87
CA LEU A 161 21.41 -4.93 8.60
C LEU A 161 22.83 -5.51 8.49
N GLU A 162 23.82 -4.85 9.08
CA GLU A 162 25.21 -5.29 9.12
C GLU A 162 25.47 -6.30 10.26
N SER A 163 24.52 -6.48 11.18
CA SER A 163 24.69 -7.37 12.32
C SER A 163 24.83 -8.84 11.90
N GLN A 164 25.66 -9.59 12.62
CA GLN A 164 25.82 -11.02 12.37
C GLN A 164 24.53 -11.79 12.63
N LYS A 165 23.74 -11.37 13.64
CA LYS A 165 22.45 -12.01 13.96
C LYS A 165 21.46 -11.87 12.81
N PHE A 166 21.33 -10.67 12.25
CA PHE A 166 20.49 -10.44 11.08
C PHE A 166 20.93 -11.27 9.88
N ASN A 167 22.22 -11.22 9.53
CA ASN A 167 22.72 -11.97 8.37
C ASN A 167 22.54 -13.50 8.54
N THR A 168 22.72 -14.01 9.75
CA THR A 168 22.47 -15.42 10.07
C THR A 168 21.00 -15.77 9.94
N TRP A 169 20.10 -14.91 10.43
CA TRP A 169 18.65 -15.07 10.32
C TRP A 169 18.17 -15.07 8.86
N VAL A 170 18.70 -14.19 8.02
CA VAL A 170 18.37 -14.16 6.58
C VAL A 170 18.87 -15.42 5.87
N ALA A 171 20.09 -15.88 6.17
CA ALA A 171 20.72 -17.00 5.49
C ALA A 171 20.16 -18.38 5.92
N SER A 172 19.80 -18.54 7.19
CA SER A 172 19.43 -19.84 7.76
C SER A 172 17.92 -20.06 7.75
N ASP A 173 17.49 -21.31 7.65
CA ASP A 173 16.07 -21.64 7.66
C ASP A 173 15.49 -21.71 9.06
N LYS A 174 14.18 -21.46 9.16
CA LYS A 174 13.40 -21.58 10.39
C LYS A 174 14.00 -20.81 11.58
N GLN A 175 14.51 -19.60 11.34
CA GLN A 175 15.08 -18.76 12.40
C GLN A 175 14.09 -17.74 12.94
N ILE A 176 14.31 -17.35 14.19
CA ILE A 176 13.61 -16.24 14.83
C ILE A 176 14.65 -15.16 15.12
N LEU A 177 14.29 -13.90 14.87
CA LEU A 177 15.04 -12.72 15.27
C LEU A 177 14.10 -11.84 16.09
N PHE A 178 14.22 -11.94 17.41
CA PHE A 178 13.43 -11.14 18.33
C PHE A 178 14.19 -9.87 18.68
N CYS A 179 13.58 -8.72 18.50
CA CYS A 179 14.21 -7.43 18.70
C CYS A 179 13.49 -6.66 19.80
N PRO A 180 13.79 -6.97 21.08
CA PRO A 180 13.25 -6.20 22.18
C PRO A 180 13.88 -4.81 22.16
N GLY A 181 13.14 -3.80 22.59
CA GLY A 181 13.68 -2.46 22.67
C GLY A 181 12.77 -1.55 23.45
N ILE A 182 13.38 -0.56 24.08
CA ILE A 182 12.66 0.50 24.80
C ILE A 182 11.72 1.28 23.86
N PRO A 183 10.59 1.80 24.36
CA PRO A 183 9.74 2.71 23.62
C PRO A 183 10.53 3.88 23.01
N GLY A 184 10.22 4.28 21.78
CA GLY A 184 10.93 5.35 21.08
C GLY A 184 12.34 5.04 20.59
N ALA A 185 12.84 3.80 20.69
CA ALA A 185 14.13 3.41 20.12
C ALA A 185 14.16 3.29 18.57
N GLY A 186 13.03 3.53 17.91
CA GLY A 186 12.91 3.40 16.45
C GLY A 186 12.60 1.98 15.94
N LYS A 187 12.06 1.09 16.79
CA LYS A 187 11.70 -0.30 16.42
C LYS A 187 10.90 -0.39 15.13
N THR A 188 9.79 0.35 15.04
CA THR A 188 8.92 0.37 13.85
C THR A 188 9.64 0.84 12.58
N ILE A 189 10.50 1.85 12.70
CA ILE A 189 11.32 2.34 11.58
C ILE A 189 12.36 1.29 11.18
N LEU A 190 12.97 0.58 12.13
CA LEU A 190 13.89 -0.52 11.84
C LEU A 190 13.18 -1.70 11.19
N THR A 191 11.98 -2.07 11.64
CA THR A 191 11.17 -3.09 10.99
C THR A 191 10.89 -2.72 9.54
N SER A 192 10.47 -1.47 9.27
CA SER A 192 10.18 -1.04 7.90
C SER A 192 11.43 -1.08 7.01
N ILE A 193 12.61 -0.69 7.52
CA ILE A 193 13.90 -0.80 6.83
C ILE A 193 14.19 -2.25 6.44
N VAL A 194 14.02 -3.20 7.35
CA VAL A 194 14.29 -4.62 7.07
C VAL A 194 13.31 -5.18 6.04
N VAL A 195 12.03 -4.81 6.15
CA VAL A 195 11.00 -5.21 5.18
C VAL A 195 11.34 -4.69 3.78
N GLU A 196 11.76 -3.43 3.67
CA GLU A 196 12.19 -2.82 2.40
C GLU A 196 13.41 -3.54 1.82
N GLU A 197 14.46 -3.76 2.64
CA GLU A 197 15.69 -4.44 2.22
C GLU A 197 15.40 -5.86 1.69
N LEU A 198 14.64 -6.67 2.42
CA LEU A 198 14.32 -8.02 1.95
C LEU A 198 13.39 -8.02 0.73
N THR A 199 12.45 -7.08 0.67
CA THR A 199 11.56 -6.96 -0.50
C THR A 199 12.38 -6.63 -1.75
N ASN A 200 13.34 -5.72 -1.67
CA ASN A 200 14.23 -5.37 -2.77
C ASN A 200 15.18 -6.52 -3.12
N ARG A 201 15.78 -7.15 -2.11
CA ARG A 201 16.72 -8.27 -2.29
C ARG A 201 16.09 -9.46 -3.00
N PHE A 202 14.81 -9.74 -2.75
CA PHE A 202 14.08 -10.89 -3.29
C PHE A 202 12.98 -10.51 -4.29
N GLU A 203 12.99 -9.31 -4.85
CA GLU A 203 11.92 -8.79 -5.74
C GLU A 203 11.60 -9.74 -6.92
N ASN A 204 12.67 -10.27 -7.52
CA ASN A 204 12.61 -11.17 -8.67
C ASN A 204 12.44 -12.65 -8.29
N ASP A 205 12.57 -12.99 -7.01
CA ASP A 205 12.46 -14.36 -6.53
C ASP A 205 11.07 -14.64 -5.96
N LYS A 206 10.21 -15.22 -6.79
CA LYS A 206 8.84 -15.57 -6.40
C LYS A 206 8.75 -16.79 -5.48
N SER A 207 9.85 -17.51 -5.22
CA SER A 207 9.86 -18.60 -4.25
C SER A 207 10.05 -18.13 -2.81
N ILE A 208 10.25 -16.82 -2.58
CA ILE A 208 10.35 -16.21 -1.26
C ILE A 208 9.06 -15.45 -0.93
N GLY A 209 8.41 -15.83 0.17
CA GLY A 209 7.24 -15.14 0.71
C GLY A 209 7.64 -14.06 1.71
N ILE A 210 7.03 -12.88 1.64
CA ILE A 210 7.25 -11.80 2.61
C ILE A 210 5.89 -11.26 3.04
N ALA A 211 5.64 -11.24 4.35
CA ALA A 211 4.46 -10.64 4.94
C ALA A 211 4.82 -9.89 6.24
N TYR A 212 4.11 -8.81 6.54
CA TYR A 212 4.39 -7.96 7.68
C TYR A 212 3.11 -7.46 8.35
N LEU A 213 3.17 -7.30 9.68
CA LEU A 213 2.11 -6.77 10.51
C LEU A 213 2.67 -5.63 11.35
N TYR A 214 1.90 -4.54 11.43
CA TYR A 214 2.17 -3.41 12.32
C TYR A 214 1.08 -3.39 13.40
N CYS A 215 1.33 -4.04 14.55
CA CYS A 215 0.40 -3.96 15.67
C CYS A 215 0.36 -2.53 16.21
N ASN A 216 -0.83 -2.12 16.65
CA ASN A 216 -1.11 -0.75 17.08
C ASN A 216 -2.23 -0.79 18.11
N PHE A 217 -1.93 -0.36 19.33
CA PHE A 217 -2.87 -0.37 20.46
C PHE A 217 -4.15 0.44 20.21
N ARG A 218 -4.18 1.34 19.23
CA ARG A 218 -5.36 2.14 18.85
C ARG A 218 -6.31 1.41 17.91
N ARG A 219 -5.81 0.45 17.13
CA ARG A 219 -6.60 -0.35 16.17
C ARG A 219 -6.94 -1.72 16.72
N LYS A 220 -7.14 -1.78 18.04
CA LYS A 220 -7.50 -2.99 18.78
C LYS A 220 -8.60 -3.78 18.09
N HIS A 221 -9.70 -3.13 17.73
CA HIS A 221 -10.84 -3.77 17.06
C HIS A 221 -10.55 -4.43 15.70
N GLU A 222 -9.41 -4.13 15.07
CA GLU A 222 -8.96 -4.70 13.78
C GLU A 222 -7.81 -5.71 13.97
N GLN A 223 -7.43 -6.03 15.21
CA GLN A 223 -6.22 -6.79 15.55
C GLN A 223 -6.52 -8.02 16.40
N ASN A 224 -7.70 -8.63 16.21
CA ASN A 224 -7.94 -9.97 16.73
C ASN A 224 -7.08 -10.99 15.97
N VAL A 225 -6.93 -12.19 16.55
CA VAL A 225 -6.05 -13.23 16.00
C VAL A 225 -6.46 -13.63 14.58
N ASP A 226 -7.75 -13.76 14.32
CA ASP A 226 -8.30 -14.14 13.02
C ASP A 226 -7.95 -13.11 11.93
N ASP A 227 -8.06 -11.81 12.24
CA ASP A 227 -7.78 -10.70 11.35
C ASP A 227 -6.28 -10.63 11.01
N LEU A 228 -5.41 -10.80 12.00
CA LEU A 228 -3.95 -10.81 11.80
C LEU A 228 -3.51 -12.00 10.93
N VAL A 229 -4.04 -13.20 11.19
CA VAL A 229 -3.74 -14.39 10.38
C VAL A 229 -4.28 -14.24 8.96
N SER A 230 -5.50 -13.69 8.80
CA SER A 230 -6.10 -13.42 7.50
C SER A 230 -5.30 -12.39 6.71
N CYS A 231 -4.76 -11.37 7.38
CA CYS A 231 -3.89 -10.37 6.76
C CYS A 231 -2.58 -11.00 6.24
N LEU A 232 -1.92 -11.85 7.04
CA LEU A 232 -0.73 -12.59 6.61
C LEU A 232 -1.04 -13.49 5.40
N LEU A 233 -2.15 -14.24 5.46
CA LEU A 233 -2.58 -15.10 4.37
C LEU A 233 -2.85 -14.32 3.09
N LYS A 234 -3.53 -13.17 3.17
CA LYS A 234 -3.77 -12.27 2.04
C LYS A 234 -2.46 -11.80 1.42
N GLN A 235 -1.52 -11.29 2.22
CA GLN A 235 -0.24 -10.77 1.73
C GLN A 235 0.58 -11.83 1.00
N LEU A 236 0.65 -13.05 1.55
CA LEU A 236 1.34 -14.16 0.90
C LEU A 236 0.61 -14.61 -0.37
N ALA A 237 -0.70 -14.86 -0.30
CA ALA A 237 -1.47 -15.30 -1.46
C ALA A 237 -1.41 -14.29 -2.63
N GLN A 238 -1.40 -12.99 -2.33
CA GLN A 238 -1.32 -11.91 -3.33
C GLN A 238 0.04 -11.86 -4.06
N ARG A 239 1.12 -12.34 -3.46
CA ARG A 239 2.45 -12.33 -4.07
C ARG A 239 2.68 -13.45 -5.08
N LEU A 240 1.81 -14.46 -5.10
CA LEU A 240 1.93 -15.59 -6.02
C LEU A 240 1.40 -15.24 -7.42
N PRO A 241 1.96 -15.83 -8.50
CA PRO A 241 1.48 -15.60 -9.87
C PRO A 241 0.02 -15.97 -10.09
N SER A 242 -0.49 -16.92 -9.30
CA SER A 242 -1.87 -17.38 -9.32
C SER A 242 -2.35 -17.63 -7.90
N LEU A 243 -3.62 -17.31 -7.63
CA LEU A 243 -4.20 -17.54 -6.32
C LEU A 243 -4.17 -19.04 -5.96
N PRO A 244 -3.64 -19.42 -4.78
CA PRO A 244 -3.59 -20.82 -4.34
C PRO A 244 -4.97 -21.47 -4.27
N ASP A 245 -5.06 -22.73 -4.66
CA ASP A 245 -6.34 -23.46 -4.65
C ASP A 245 -6.90 -23.60 -3.23
N ALA A 246 -6.04 -23.75 -2.21
CA ALA A 246 -6.45 -23.74 -0.81
C ALA A 246 -7.23 -22.45 -0.44
N VAL A 247 -6.83 -21.28 -0.98
CA VAL A 247 -7.51 -20.00 -0.73
C VAL A 247 -8.83 -19.93 -1.50
N LYS A 248 -8.86 -20.42 -2.76
CA LYS A 248 -10.10 -20.51 -3.55
C LYS A 248 -11.12 -21.43 -2.88
N ASP A 249 -10.68 -22.56 -2.37
CA ASP A 249 -11.54 -23.55 -1.71
C ASP A 249 -12.05 -23.03 -0.36
N LEU A 250 -11.20 -22.32 0.39
CA LEU A 250 -11.65 -21.56 1.57
C LEU A 250 -12.76 -20.57 1.20
N HIS A 251 -12.56 -19.75 0.17
CA HIS A 251 -13.58 -18.81 -0.29
C HIS A 251 -14.88 -19.51 -0.71
N LYS A 252 -14.81 -20.59 -1.50
CA LYS A 252 -16.00 -21.34 -1.93
C LYS A 252 -16.79 -21.90 -0.75
N ARG A 253 -16.12 -22.42 0.29
CA ARG A 253 -16.78 -23.02 1.47
C ARG A 253 -17.60 -22.00 2.28
N HIS A 254 -17.14 -20.76 2.33
CA HIS A 254 -17.66 -19.73 3.24
C HIS A 254 -18.50 -18.66 2.53
N SER A 255 -18.08 -18.22 1.33
CA SER A 255 -18.72 -17.15 0.56
C SER A 255 -20.17 -17.50 0.18
N TYR A 256 -20.43 -18.72 -0.30
CA TYR A 256 -21.80 -19.16 -0.66
C TYR A 256 -22.75 -19.24 0.55
N LYS A 257 -22.20 -19.50 1.74
CA LYS A 257 -22.97 -19.67 2.98
C LYS A 257 -23.11 -18.37 3.77
N GLY A 258 -22.42 -17.29 3.36
CA GLY A 258 -22.36 -16.04 4.11
C GLY A 258 -21.68 -16.18 5.48
N THR A 259 -20.81 -17.18 5.67
CA THR A 259 -20.09 -17.41 6.93
C THR A 259 -18.66 -16.89 6.86
N SER A 260 -18.05 -16.59 8.01
CA SER A 260 -16.63 -16.28 8.10
C SER A 260 -15.78 -17.55 8.33
N PRO A 261 -14.54 -17.62 7.80
CA PRO A 261 -13.57 -18.66 8.17
C PRO A 261 -13.32 -18.71 9.68
N SER A 262 -13.09 -19.91 10.22
CA SER A 262 -12.59 -20.07 11.59
C SER A 262 -11.07 -19.83 11.65
N LEU A 263 -10.54 -19.55 12.84
CA LEU A 263 -9.08 -19.45 13.05
C LEU A 263 -8.33 -20.70 12.55
N GLU A 264 -8.89 -21.88 12.78
CA GLU A 264 -8.31 -23.15 12.35
C GLU A 264 -8.29 -23.26 10.82
N ASP A 265 -9.38 -22.88 10.13
CA ASP A 265 -9.42 -22.82 8.67
C ASP A 265 -8.35 -21.87 8.10
N LEU A 266 -8.18 -20.71 8.74
CA LEU A 266 -7.20 -19.70 8.35
C LEU A 266 -5.77 -20.20 8.53
N LEU A 267 -5.46 -20.80 9.68
CA LEU A 267 -4.13 -21.36 9.96
C LEU A 267 -3.80 -22.54 9.05
N GLN A 268 -4.74 -23.43 8.77
CA GLN A 268 -4.58 -24.55 7.84
C GLN A 268 -4.30 -24.05 6.41
N THR A 269 -5.04 -23.01 5.98
CA THR A 269 -4.85 -22.40 4.67
C THR A 269 -3.51 -21.66 4.59
N LEU A 270 -3.14 -20.92 5.65
CA LEU A 270 -1.84 -20.26 5.76
C LEU A 270 -0.70 -21.26 5.69
N GLN A 271 -0.77 -22.38 6.40
CA GLN A 271 0.20 -23.46 6.30
C GLN A 271 0.31 -24.03 4.87
N SER A 272 -0.82 -24.16 4.17
CA SER A 272 -0.82 -24.65 2.79
C SER A 272 -0.16 -23.65 1.83
N VAL A 273 -0.40 -22.35 2.04
CA VAL A 273 0.21 -21.29 1.22
C VAL A 273 1.69 -21.14 1.53
N THR A 274 2.12 -21.19 2.80
CA THR A 274 3.53 -21.10 3.16
C THR A 274 4.35 -22.26 2.60
N ALA A 275 3.75 -23.44 2.43
CA ALA A 275 4.39 -24.61 1.82
C ALA A 275 4.68 -24.47 0.31
N ILE A 276 4.05 -23.51 -0.38
CA ILE A 276 4.33 -23.20 -1.79
C ILE A 276 5.69 -22.49 -1.92
N TYR A 277 6.07 -21.74 -0.89
CA TYR A 277 7.32 -20.99 -0.86
C TYR A 277 8.48 -21.87 -0.41
N SER A 278 9.67 -21.60 -0.95
CA SER A 278 10.93 -22.17 -0.45
C SER A 278 11.24 -21.66 0.97
N LYS A 279 10.93 -20.38 1.22
CA LYS A 279 11.13 -19.71 2.50
C LYS A 279 10.14 -18.56 2.64
N VAL A 280 9.64 -18.33 3.85
CA VAL A 280 8.74 -17.22 4.18
C VAL A 280 9.33 -16.37 5.30
N PHE A 281 9.37 -15.06 5.11
CA PHE A 281 9.68 -14.09 6.15
C PHE A 281 8.40 -13.44 6.65
N ILE A 282 8.15 -13.55 7.96
CA ILE A 282 7.05 -12.86 8.63
C ILE A 282 7.63 -11.83 9.59
N PHE A 283 7.16 -10.58 9.46
CA PHE A 283 7.51 -9.47 10.34
C PHE A 283 6.33 -9.13 11.23
N VAL A 284 6.55 -9.01 12.53
CA VAL A 284 5.52 -8.53 13.46
C VAL A 284 6.10 -7.41 14.31
N ASP A 285 5.68 -6.18 14.01
CA ASP A 285 6.08 -5.00 14.77
C ASP A 285 5.17 -4.79 15.99
N ALA A 286 5.76 -4.40 17.11
CA ALA A 286 5.07 -4.06 18.36
C ALA A 286 4.15 -5.17 18.90
N LEU A 287 4.69 -6.38 19.08
CA LEU A 287 3.95 -7.55 19.61
C LEU A 287 3.21 -7.28 20.94
N ASP A 288 3.72 -6.38 21.77
CA ASP A 288 3.09 -5.99 23.04
C ASP A 288 1.78 -5.22 22.86
N GLU A 289 1.49 -4.72 21.65
CA GLU A 289 0.29 -3.95 21.37
C GLU A 289 -0.85 -4.78 20.75
N CYS A 290 -0.62 -6.05 20.43
CA CYS A 290 -1.66 -6.92 19.88
C CYS A 290 -2.69 -7.34 20.98
N GLN A 291 -3.96 -7.51 20.60
CA GLN A 291 -5.14 -7.60 21.50
C GLN A 291 -5.22 -8.79 22.48
N ASP A 292 -4.28 -9.73 22.46
CA ASP A 292 -4.37 -10.99 23.21
C ASP A 292 -4.14 -10.87 24.73
N THR A 293 -4.07 -9.66 25.27
CA THR A 293 -3.78 -9.40 26.70
C THR A 293 -4.99 -9.64 27.64
N THR A 294 -6.13 -10.10 27.14
CA THR A 294 -7.29 -10.44 27.99
C THR A 294 -7.14 -11.79 28.73
N GLY A 295 -6.01 -12.48 28.59
CA GLY A 295 -5.66 -13.64 29.41
C GLY A 295 -4.15 -13.89 29.38
N TYR A 296 -3.65 -14.68 30.32
CA TYR A 296 -2.23 -15.05 30.49
C TYR A 296 -1.57 -15.74 29.27
N GLU A 297 -2.24 -15.86 28.12
CA GLU A 297 -1.76 -16.51 26.91
C GLU A 297 -1.80 -15.57 25.70
N MET A 298 -0.63 -15.23 25.16
CA MET A 298 -0.50 -14.58 23.85
C MET A 298 -0.84 -15.58 22.74
N LYS A 299 -2.14 -15.73 22.43
CA LYS A 299 -2.65 -16.74 21.48
C LYS A 299 -2.02 -16.59 20.10
N PHE A 300 -2.01 -15.40 19.53
CA PHE A 300 -1.41 -15.09 18.23
C PHE A 300 0.06 -15.49 18.17
N LEU A 301 0.86 -15.06 19.16
CA LEU A 301 2.28 -15.43 19.23
C LEU A 301 2.45 -16.95 19.28
N SER A 302 1.61 -17.63 20.08
CA SER A 302 1.65 -19.09 20.19
C SER A 302 1.32 -19.76 18.85
N GLN A 303 0.33 -19.26 18.10
CA GLN A 303 -0.01 -19.79 16.77
C GLN A 303 1.10 -19.56 15.75
N ILE A 304 1.71 -18.38 15.74
CA ILE A 304 2.82 -18.07 14.82
C ILE A 304 4.06 -18.91 15.13
N LEU A 305 4.42 -19.10 16.41
CA LEU A 305 5.53 -19.98 16.80
C LEU A 305 5.25 -21.45 16.42
N ASN A 306 4.01 -21.92 16.59
CA ASN A 306 3.62 -23.26 16.15
C ASN A 306 3.71 -23.41 14.62
N LEU A 307 3.32 -22.39 13.86
CA LEU A 307 3.45 -22.36 12.41
C LEU A 307 4.92 -22.39 11.99
N GLN A 308 5.77 -21.62 12.69
CA GLN A 308 7.21 -21.53 12.49
C GLN A 308 7.90 -22.89 12.66
N ALA A 309 7.51 -23.68 13.67
CA ALA A 309 8.05 -25.02 13.87
C ALA A 309 7.75 -25.98 12.70
N ARG A 310 6.57 -25.82 12.07
CA ARG A 310 6.08 -26.73 11.01
C ARG A 310 6.51 -26.31 9.61
N CYS A 311 6.65 -25.02 9.34
CA CYS A 311 6.84 -24.46 7.99
C CYS A 311 8.27 -23.91 7.79
N GLN A 312 8.66 -23.62 6.55
CA GLN A 312 9.92 -22.91 6.25
C GLN A 312 9.77 -21.40 6.50
N LEU A 313 9.45 -21.03 7.74
CA LEU A 313 9.11 -19.69 8.14
C LEU A 313 10.20 -19.12 9.05
N SER A 314 10.67 -17.92 8.73
CA SER A 314 11.56 -17.13 9.57
C SER A 314 10.80 -15.92 10.11
N LEU A 315 10.81 -15.75 11.44
CA LEU A 315 10.06 -14.72 12.14
C LEU A 315 11.01 -13.58 12.54
N PHE A 316 10.64 -12.35 12.21
CA PHE A 316 11.19 -11.14 12.78
C PHE A 316 10.12 -10.51 13.65
N ALA A 317 10.42 -10.22 14.91
CA ALA A 317 9.43 -9.63 15.79
C ALA A 317 10.04 -8.55 16.68
N THR A 318 9.32 -7.45 16.88
CA THR A 318 9.71 -6.38 17.80
C THR A 318 8.74 -6.30 18.97
N SER A 319 9.23 -5.90 20.14
CA SER A 319 8.40 -5.65 21.31
C SER A 319 9.11 -4.76 22.33
N ARG A 320 8.38 -4.22 23.31
CA ARG A 320 8.96 -3.76 24.58
C ARG A 320 9.52 -4.94 25.39
N HIS A 321 10.25 -4.62 26.46
CA HIS A 321 10.75 -5.60 27.42
C HIS A 321 9.64 -6.14 28.33
N VAL A 322 8.62 -6.76 27.74
CA VAL A 322 7.53 -7.39 28.49
C VAL A 322 7.96 -8.81 28.88
N PRO A 323 8.06 -9.14 30.19
CA PRO A 323 8.58 -10.43 30.64
C PRO A 323 7.85 -11.65 30.04
N GLU A 324 6.53 -11.58 29.90
CA GLU A 324 5.66 -12.63 29.35
C GLU A 324 6.00 -12.93 27.88
N ILE A 325 6.36 -11.90 27.11
CA ILE A 325 6.75 -11.99 25.71
C ILE A 325 8.18 -12.51 25.60
N CYS A 326 9.09 -11.89 26.37
CA CYS A 326 10.51 -12.23 26.36
C CYS A 326 10.74 -13.71 26.71
N LYS A 327 10.00 -14.26 27.67
CA LYS A 327 10.08 -15.68 28.08
C LYS A 327 9.73 -16.68 26.97
N LYS A 328 9.03 -16.25 25.90
CA LYS A 328 8.66 -17.11 24.77
C LYS A 328 9.78 -17.25 23.73
N PHE A 329 10.81 -16.41 23.79
CA PHE A 329 11.90 -16.39 22.83
C PHE A 329 13.23 -16.80 23.47
N ASP A 330 14.04 -17.56 22.74
CA ASP A 330 15.39 -17.92 23.17
C ASP A 330 16.31 -16.68 23.19
N PRO A 331 17.01 -16.37 24.30
CA PRO A 331 17.92 -15.21 24.38
C PRO A 331 18.99 -15.13 23.28
N SER A 332 19.41 -16.26 22.70
CA SER A 332 20.37 -16.29 21.59
C SER A 332 19.84 -15.57 20.34
N THR A 333 18.52 -15.61 20.13
CA THR A 333 17.81 -14.97 19.01
C THR A 333 17.60 -13.47 19.18
N TRP A 334 17.97 -12.91 20.33
CA TRP A 334 17.66 -11.52 20.66
C TRP A 334 18.63 -10.54 19.99
N LEU A 335 18.13 -9.49 19.36
CA LEU A 335 18.92 -8.35 18.93
C LEU A 335 18.27 -7.09 19.45
N GLU A 336 18.77 -6.60 20.59
CA GLU A 336 18.16 -5.47 21.27
C GLU A 336 18.27 -4.19 20.42
N ILE A 337 17.11 -3.57 20.16
CA ILE A 337 17.03 -2.31 19.44
C ILE A 337 17.28 -1.17 20.41
N ARG A 338 18.36 -0.43 20.14
CA ARG A 338 18.77 0.76 20.88
C ARG A 338 18.93 1.92 19.92
N ALA A 339 18.55 3.11 20.37
CA ALA A 339 18.87 4.34 19.65
C ALA A 339 20.35 4.68 19.88
N SER A 340 21.19 4.26 18.93
CA SER A 340 22.62 4.58 18.92
C SER A 340 22.84 6.07 18.76
N ASP A 341 23.95 6.57 19.30
CA ASP A 341 24.30 7.99 19.18
C ASP A 341 24.51 8.35 17.71
N GLU A 342 25.04 7.44 16.89
CA GLU A 342 25.20 7.64 15.45
C GLU A 342 23.86 7.77 14.71
N ASP A 343 22.84 6.98 15.08
CA ASP A 343 21.52 7.11 14.45
C ASP A 343 20.78 8.37 14.91
N VAL A 344 20.95 8.78 16.18
CA VAL A 344 20.44 10.08 16.67
C VAL A 344 21.15 11.22 15.95
N GLU A 345 22.47 11.15 15.77
CA GLU A 345 23.24 12.15 15.04
C GLU A 345 22.75 12.30 13.60
N ARG A 346 22.58 11.19 12.87
CA ARG A 346 22.04 11.19 11.50
C ARG A 346 20.63 11.76 11.43
N TYR A 347 19.79 11.41 12.40
CA TYR A 347 18.46 11.98 12.50
C TYR A 347 18.53 13.50 12.67
N LEU A 348 19.40 14.00 13.55
CA LEU A 348 19.60 15.43 13.78
C LEU A 348 20.12 16.14 12.53
N ASP A 349 21.10 15.57 11.82
CA ASP A 349 21.64 16.13 10.57
C ASP A 349 20.53 16.42 9.55
N GLY A 350 19.58 15.49 9.38
CA GLY A 350 18.43 15.65 8.49
C GLY A 350 17.45 16.77 8.85
N HIS A 351 17.45 17.18 10.12
CA HIS A 351 16.48 18.13 10.66
C HIS A 351 17.10 19.48 11.04
N MET A 352 18.43 19.67 10.85
CA MET A 352 19.12 20.95 11.13
C MET A 352 18.56 22.12 10.32
N SER A 353 18.15 21.87 9.08
CA SER A 353 17.57 22.88 8.19
C SER A 353 16.25 23.46 8.73
N GLN A 354 15.56 22.71 9.60
CA GLN A 354 14.28 23.09 10.18
C GLN A 354 14.44 24.04 11.38
N ILE A 355 15.63 24.14 11.98
CA ILE A 355 15.88 25.02 13.13
C ILE A 355 15.95 26.48 12.66
N SER A 356 16.85 26.77 11.71
CA SER A 356 16.96 28.05 11.03
C SER A 356 17.96 27.99 9.88
N ARG A 357 17.85 28.93 8.93
CA ARG A 357 18.79 29.08 7.83
C ARG A 357 20.23 29.36 8.30
N TYR A 358 20.41 30.17 9.34
CA TYR A 358 21.75 30.52 9.83
C TYR A 358 22.44 29.40 10.62
N VAL A 359 21.67 28.44 11.18
CA VAL A 359 22.23 27.19 11.74
C VAL A 359 22.73 26.31 10.60
N SER A 360 21.99 26.24 9.49
CA SER A 360 22.37 25.45 8.31
C SER A 360 23.70 25.91 7.70
N GLU A 361 24.02 27.20 7.81
CA GLU A 361 25.24 27.82 7.28
C GLU A 361 26.46 27.73 8.24
N LYS A 362 26.28 27.21 9.46
CA LYS A 362 27.34 27.16 10.48
C LYS A 362 27.59 25.72 11.00
N PRO A 363 28.57 25.00 10.43
CA PRO A 363 28.89 23.63 10.83
C PRO A 363 29.24 23.50 12.31
N ASP A 364 29.98 24.45 12.88
CA ASP A 364 30.37 24.42 14.30
C ASP A 364 29.15 24.45 15.23
N LEU A 365 28.16 25.28 14.91
CA LEU A 365 26.91 25.38 15.68
C LEU A 365 26.05 24.13 15.54
N GLN A 366 26.05 23.50 14.37
CA GLN A 366 25.40 22.19 14.19
C GLN A 366 26.07 21.13 15.07
N GLY A 367 27.42 21.10 15.10
CA GLY A 367 28.19 20.24 15.99
C GLY A 367 27.79 20.44 17.46
N GLU A 368 27.75 21.69 17.93
CA GLU A 368 27.32 22.02 19.30
C GLU A 368 25.89 21.53 19.60
N ILE A 369 24.93 21.75 18.69
CA ILE A 369 23.55 21.28 18.85
C ILE A 369 23.51 19.76 18.95
N LYS A 370 24.22 19.05 18.06
CA LYS A 370 24.25 17.59 18.03
C LYS A 370 24.80 17.02 19.33
N THR A 371 25.97 17.49 19.75
CA THR A 371 26.60 17.03 21.00
C THR A 371 25.71 17.31 22.21
N ALA A 372 25.11 18.50 22.30
CA ALA A 372 24.25 18.86 23.42
C ALA A 372 22.98 17.98 23.47
N ILE A 373 22.31 17.75 22.34
CA ILE A 373 21.10 16.92 22.30
C ILE A 373 21.46 15.45 22.58
N ILE A 374 22.53 14.91 21.98
CA ILE A 374 22.97 13.53 22.22
C ILE A 374 23.24 13.32 23.72
N ASN A 375 24.00 14.22 24.35
CA ASN A 375 24.27 14.14 25.78
C ASN A 375 23.00 14.24 26.64
N ALA A 376 22.05 15.11 26.25
CA ALA A 376 20.79 15.27 26.97
C ALA A 376 19.91 14.02 26.91
N VAL A 377 19.87 13.34 25.77
CA VAL A 377 19.12 12.08 25.61
C VAL A 377 19.88 10.86 26.13
N ASP A 378 21.20 10.96 26.34
CA ASP A 378 22.07 9.88 26.82
C ASP A 378 22.05 9.70 28.35
N GLY A 379 21.87 10.79 29.12
CA GLY A 379 21.87 10.83 30.60
C GLY A 379 20.78 10.02 31.32
N MET A 380 20.18 9.04 30.65
CA MET A 380 19.04 8.23 31.05
C MET A 380 19.33 6.72 30.97
N TYR A 381 20.53 6.29 30.55
CA TYR A 381 20.95 4.88 30.70
C TYR A 381 21.10 4.53 32.19
N VAL A 382 20.01 4.11 32.83
CA VAL A 382 20.08 3.44 34.14
C VAL A 382 20.46 1.99 33.88
N THR A 383 21.58 1.57 34.47
CA THR A 383 22.07 0.19 34.42
C THR A 383 21.02 -0.83 34.87
N PRO A 384 20.93 -2.02 34.26
CA PRO A 384 19.98 -3.06 34.64
C PRO A 384 20.50 -3.81 35.88
N VAL A 385 20.60 -3.12 37.01
CA VAL A 385 20.98 -3.75 38.28
C VAL A 385 19.97 -3.32 39.32
N ASN A 386 18.88 -4.08 39.37
CA ASN A 386 17.80 -4.00 40.35
C ASN A 386 16.95 -2.74 40.21
N LEU A 387 15.72 -2.89 39.73
CA LEU A 387 14.52 -2.27 40.32
C LEU A 387 13.27 -2.76 39.58
N VAL A 388 12.24 -3.03 40.39
CA VAL A 388 10.93 -3.59 40.03
C VAL A 388 10.01 -2.46 39.53
N ASP A 389 10.55 -1.53 38.75
CA ASP A 389 9.80 -0.33 38.35
C ASP A 389 10.09 0.00 36.88
N ASP A 390 9.10 -0.24 36.03
CA ASP A 390 9.09 0.02 34.57
C ASP A 390 9.17 1.54 34.22
N SER A 391 9.57 2.38 35.17
CA SER A 391 9.45 3.85 35.12
C SER A 391 10.59 4.58 34.39
N TYR A 392 11.64 3.87 33.93
CA TYR A 392 12.79 4.46 33.22
C TYR A 392 12.78 4.09 31.73
N ILE A 393 11.76 4.57 31.03
CA ILE A 393 11.57 4.32 29.60
C ILE A 393 12.34 5.35 28.78
N SER A 394 13.39 4.90 28.11
CA SER A 394 14.24 5.77 27.29
C SER A 394 13.72 5.93 25.86
N VAL A 395 12.94 6.99 25.63
CA VAL A 395 12.36 7.47 24.35
C VAL A 395 13.30 8.47 23.64
N ARG A 396 14.56 8.07 23.39
CA ARG A 396 15.63 8.94 22.87
C ARG A 396 15.25 9.76 21.63
N PHE A 397 14.66 9.15 20.60
CA PHE A 397 14.32 9.89 19.37
C PHE A 397 13.20 10.91 19.58
N LEU A 398 12.21 10.60 20.43
CA LEU A 398 11.15 11.56 20.75
C LEU A 398 11.73 12.75 21.53
N LEU A 399 12.58 12.48 22.52
CA LEU A 399 13.22 13.53 23.29
C LEU A 399 14.13 14.40 22.42
N ALA A 400 14.90 13.78 21.52
CA ALA A 400 15.70 14.50 20.53
C ALA A 400 14.82 15.38 19.62
N GLN A 401 13.65 14.89 19.19
CA GLN A 401 12.68 15.66 18.41
C GLN A 401 12.12 16.85 19.22
N LEU A 402 11.74 16.65 20.47
CA LEU A 402 11.22 17.71 21.35
C LEU A 402 12.26 18.79 21.63
N HIS A 403 13.52 18.40 21.88
CA HIS A 403 14.63 19.33 22.04
C HIS A 403 14.94 20.08 20.74
N LEU A 404 14.96 19.40 19.60
CA LEU A 404 15.14 20.07 18.31
C LEU A 404 14.02 21.09 18.05
N ASN A 405 12.78 20.75 18.37
CA ASN A 405 11.64 21.67 18.27
C ASN A 405 11.76 22.87 19.23
N SER A 406 12.36 22.72 20.41
CA SER A 406 12.56 23.84 21.35
C SER A 406 13.56 24.88 20.84
N LEU A 407 14.44 24.48 19.91
CA LEU A 407 15.39 25.36 19.24
C LEU A 407 14.79 26.11 18.05
N ARG A 408 13.64 25.67 17.53
CA ARG A 408 12.94 26.38 16.43
C ARG A 408 12.52 27.78 16.89
N GLY A 409 12.65 28.75 15.99
CA GLY A 409 12.30 30.14 16.27
C GLY A 409 13.31 30.92 17.13
N LYS A 410 14.40 30.32 17.61
CA LYS A 410 15.49 31.08 18.24
C LYS A 410 16.17 31.95 17.18
N THR A 411 16.25 33.25 17.42
CA THR A 411 16.70 34.23 16.41
C THR A 411 18.21 34.50 16.40
N SER A 412 18.97 33.92 17.33
CA SER A 412 20.42 34.14 17.37
C SER A 412 21.18 32.91 17.91
N PRO A 413 22.46 32.73 17.50
CA PRO A 413 23.32 31.67 18.04
C PRO A 413 23.42 31.69 19.56
N LYS A 414 23.49 32.88 20.17
CA LYS A 414 23.53 33.03 21.64
C LYS A 414 22.26 32.50 22.31
N LYS A 415 21.09 32.73 21.72
CA LYS A 415 19.82 32.18 22.22
C LYS A 415 19.75 30.66 22.04
N ILE A 416 20.32 30.13 20.96
CA ILE A 416 20.47 28.67 20.77
C ILE A 416 21.38 28.11 21.86
N GLN A 417 22.58 28.64 22.07
CA GLN A 417 23.51 28.17 23.11
C GLN A 417 22.89 28.25 24.51
N GLN A 418 22.15 29.32 24.82
CA GLN A 418 21.40 29.42 26.08
C GLN A 418 20.31 28.36 26.22
N ALA A 419 19.64 27.99 25.14
CA ALA A 419 18.65 26.91 25.14
C ALA A 419 19.32 25.54 25.30
N LEU A 420 20.46 25.31 24.63
CA LEU A 420 21.26 24.09 24.76
C LEU A 420 21.73 23.86 26.20
N GLN A 421 22.14 24.92 26.90
CA GLN A 421 22.55 24.84 28.31
C GLN A 421 21.39 24.53 29.28
N LYS A 422 20.15 24.77 28.84
CA LYS A 422 18.93 24.55 29.64
C LYS A 422 18.21 23.26 29.26
N LEU A 423 18.76 22.46 28.34
CA LEU A 423 18.12 21.21 27.95
C LEU A 423 17.94 20.33 29.20
N PRO A 424 16.72 19.89 29.49
CA PRO A 424 16.48 19.10 30.67
C PRO A 424 17.13 17.72 30.49
N THR A 425 17.81 17.25 31.53
CA THR A 425 18.55 15.98 31.54
C THR A 425 18.10 15.12 32.71
N GLY A 426 18.16 13.80 32.58
CA GLY A 426 17.81 12.85 33.65
C GLY A 426 16.34 12.42 33.62
N SER A 427 15.83 11.92 34.76
CA SER A 427 14.51 11.28 34.87
C SER A 427 13.34 12.20 34.51
N ASP A 428 13.44 13.49 34.84
CA ASP A 428 12.36 14.47 34.63
C ASP A 428 12.40 15.13 33.24
N ALA A 429 13.36 14.73 32.38
CA ALA A 429 13.58 15.37 31.09
C ALA A 429 12.35 15.31 30.18
N TYR A 430 11.53 14.26 30.26
CA TYR A 430 10.27 14.16 29.51
C TYR A 430 9.23 15.14 30.00
N ASP A 431 8.99 15.20 31.31
CA ASP A 431 8.00 16.09 31.88
C ASP A 431 8.38 17.53 31.59
N SER A 432 9.66 17.88 31.68
CA SER A 432 10.18 19.17 31.26
C SER A 432 10.00 19.41 29.77
N ALA A 433 10.34 18.45 28.89
CA ALA A 433 10.20 18.61 27.45
C ALA A 433 8.73 18.74 26.99
N TYR A 434 7.80 17.99 27.61
CA TYR A 434 6.37 18.14 27.37
C TYR A 434 5.84 19.47 27.92
N THR A 435 6.29 19.89 29.10
CA THR A 435 5.94 21.20 29.68
C THR A 435 6.43 22.33 28.77
N GLU A 436 7.67 22.29 28.31
CA GLU A 436 8.21 23.25 27.34
C GLU A 436 7.43 23.24 26.01
N ALA A 437 6.98 22.06 25.55
CA ALA A 437 6.13 21.97 24.37
C ALA A 437 4.76 22.62 24.58
N MET A 438 4.15 22.43 25.75
CA MET A 438 2.91 23.09 26.14
C MET A 438 3.08 24.60 26.32
N GLU A 439 4.18 25.05 26.93
CA GLU A 439 4.51 26.48 27.03
C GLU A 439 4.71 27.13 25.66
N ARG A 440 5.25 26.38 24.68
CA ARG A 440 5.31 26.84 23.28
C ARG A 440 3.92 26.95 22.66
N ILE A 441 3.00 26.05 22.98
CA ILE A 441 1.60 26.13 22.53
C ILE A 441 0.91 27.35 23.16
N GLU A 442 1.09 27.58 24.45
CA GLU A 442 0.55 28.75 25.16
C GLU A 442 1.11 30.08 24.67
N GLY A 443 2.35 30.08 24.15
CA GLY A 443 3.01 31.27 23.63
C GLY A 443 2.71 31.59 22.17
N GLN A 444 1.86 30.82 21.49
CA GLN A 444 1.42 31.07 20.11
C GLN A 444 0.41 32.22 20.05
N LEU A 445 0.03 32.63 18.82
CA LEU A 445 -1.09 33.54 18.62
C LEU A 445 -2.38 32.90 19.16
N GLU A 446 -3.35 33.72 19.60
CA GLU A 446 -4.58 33.21 20.23
C GLU A 446 -5.28 32.17 19.35
N ASP A 447 -5.44 32.44 18.05
CA ASP A 447 -6.06 31.52 17.10
C ASP A 447 -5.29 30.18 16.95
N GLU A 448 -3.96 30.21 17.00
CA GLU A 448 -3.13 29.00 16.89
C GLU A 448 -3.14 28.17 18.18
N LYS A 449 -3.15 28.86 19.32
CA LYS A 449 -3.30 28.26 20.65
C LYS A 449 -4.67 27.59 20.78
N GLU A 450 -5.73 28.29 20.39
CA GLU A 450 -7.09 27.77 20.39
C GLU A 450 -7.23 26.60 19.42
N LEU A 451 -6.60 26.66 18.25
CA LEU A 451 -6.53 25.53 17.32
C LEU A 451 -5.81 24.31 17.91
N ALA A 452 -4.72 24.50 18.64
CA ALA A 452 -3.98 23.41 19.28
C ALA A 452 -4.72 22.78 20.48
N LYS A 453 -5.58 23.54 21.16
CA LYS A 453 -6.25 23.10 22.40
C LYS A 453 -7.73 22.75 22.27
N GLN A 454 -8.48 23.51 21.49
CA GLN A 454 -9.95 23.56 21.54
C GLN A 454 -10.60 23.27 20.19
N GLN A 455 -10.05 23.79 19.09
CA GLN A 455 -10.69 23.81 17.76
C GLN A 455 -10.54 22.51 16.95
N ALA A 456 -10.37 21.38 17.63
CA ALA A 456 -10.48 20.06 17.01
C ALA A 456 -11.93 19.67 16.69
N ILE A 457 -12.90 20.46 17.16
CA ILE A 457 -14.32 20.34 16.88
C ILE A 457 -14.70 21.55 16.02
N ALA A 458 -15.01 21.35 14.74
CA ALA A 458 -15.46 22.38 13.81
C ALA A 458 -16.93 22.79 14.08
N VAL A 459 -17.28 22.97 15.35
CA VAL A 459 -18.64 23.31 15.78
C VAL A 459 -18.54 24.54 16.66
N GLU A 460 -19.13 25.64 16.20
CA GLU A 460 -19.29 26.85 16.99
C GLU A 460 -20.39 26.67 18.03
N ILE A 461 -20.22 27.30 19.19
CA ILE A 461 -21.27 27.31 20.21
C ILE A 461 -22.45 28.11 19.62
N ASP A 462 -23.65 27.51 19.63
CA ASP A 462 -24.92 28.04 19.11
C ASP A 462 -25.15 27.87 17.58
N GLU A 463 -24.30 27.15 16.87
CA GLU A 463 -24.55 26.76 15.46
C GLU A 463 -24.90 25.26 15.31
N PRO A 464 -26.04 24.91 14.70
CA PRO A 464 -26.52 23.52 14.64
C PRO A 464 -25.81 22.64 13.60
N GLU A 465 -24.98 23.21 12.73
CA GLU A 465 -24.31 22.49 11.62
C GLU A 465 -22.79 22.55 11.73
N LEU A 466 -22.12 21.49 11.26
CA LEU A 466 -20.66 21.47 11.12
C LEU A 466 -20.24 22.43 10.01
N ASP A 467 -19.64 23.56 10.38
CA ASP A 467 -19.10 24.47 9.38
C ASP A 467 -17.82 23.86 8.78
N LYS A 468 -17.92 23.52 7.48
CA LYS A 468 -16.79 22.96 6.73
C LYS A 468 -15.67 23.98 6.52
N GLU A 469 -15.96 25.27 6.65
CA GLU A 469 -14.98 26.36 6.55
C GLU A 469 -14.16 26.53 7.84
N ASN A 470 -14.62 25.97 8.96
CA ASN A 470 -13.92 25.97 10.24
C ASN A 470 -12.92 24.82 10.44
N PHE A 471 -12.78 23.89 9.48
CA PHE A 471 -11.73 22.87 9.54
C PHE A 471 -10.38 23.45 9.13
N ALA A 472 -9.47 23.58 10.09
CA ALA A 472 -8.07 23.79 9.78
C ALA A 472 -7.49 22.60 9.01
N ALA A 473 -6.54 22.88 8.13
CA ALA A 473 -5.84 21.83 7.42
C ALA A 473 -5.04 20.95 8.42
N ILE A 474 -5.04 19.63 8.21
CA ILE A 474 -4.45 18.65 9.14
C ILE A 474 -2.96 18.94 9.40
N ASP A 475 -2.23 19.40 8.39
CA ASP A 475 -0.84 19.83 8.48
C ASP A 475 -0.65 21.06 9.38
N GLN A 476 -1.56 22.03 9.32
CA GLN A 476 -1.59 23.17 10.22
C GLN A 476 -1.81 22.71 11.68
N MET A 477 -2.73 21.78 11.91
CA MET A 477 -3.01 21.22 13.24
C MET A 477 -1.81 20.50 13.85
N VAL A 478 -1.08 19.72 13.06
CA VAL A 478 0.15 19.05 13.52
C VAL A 478 1.24 20.08 13.84
N SER A 479 1.32 21.15 13.05
CA SER A 479 2.31 22.22 13.22
C SER A 479 2.11 22.98 14.54
N VAL A 480 0.88 23.39 14.85
CA VAL A 480 0.57 24.16 16.08
C VAL A 480 0.77 23.33 17.36
N CYS A 481 0.57 22.00 17.28
CA CYS A 481 0.72 21.08 18.41
C CYS A 481 2.19 20.80 18.84
N ALA A 482 3.17 21.55 18.34
CA ALA A 482 4.58 21.56 18.80
C ALA A 482 5.28 20.18 18.85
N GLY A 483 4.84 19.20 18.05
CA GLY A 483 5.38 17.84 18.00
C GLY A 483 4.79 16.86 19.02
N LEU A 484 3.68 17.22 19.69
CA LEU A 484 2.98 16.34 20.64
C LEU A 484 1.99 15.39 19.96
N VAL A 485 1.66 15.64 18.69
CA VAL A 485 0.70 14.85 17.90
C VAL A 485 1.32 14.39 16.58
N THR A 486 0.73 13.34 16.02
CA THR A 486 1.08 12.73 14.74
C THR A 486 -0.20 12.39 13.99
N VAL A 487 -0.15 12.36 12.67
CA VAL A 487 -1.27 11.96 11.81
C VAL A 487 -1.05 10.54 11.32
N ASP A 488 -2.10 9.75 11.42
CA ASP A 488 -2.25 8.49 10.70
C ASP A 488 -2.83 8.79 9.31
N GLU A 489 -2.00 8.67 8.26
CA GLU A 489 -2.36 9.03 6.89
C GLU A 489 -3.48 8.14 6.32
N GLU A 490 -3.70 6.94 6.86
CA GLU A 490 -4.75 6.02 6.38
C GLU A 490 -6.13 6.38 6.93
N SER A 491 -6.19 6.77 8.20
CA SER A 491 -7.43 7.13 8.87
C SER A 491 -7.69 8.65 8.89
N ASN A 492 -6.71 9.46 8.46
CA ASN A 492 -6.68 10.92 8.65
C ASN A 492 -6.94 11.33 10.12
N VAL A 493 -6.55 10.47 11.05
CA VAL A 493 -6.72 10.70 12.49
C VAL A 493 -5.45 11.30 13.06
N ILE A 494 -5.59 12.45 13.71
CA ILE A 494 -4.55 13.02 14.58
C ILE A 494 -4.58 12.26 15.90
N GLY A 495 -3.43 11.80 16.37
CA GLY A 495 -3.31 11.26 17.71
C GLY A 495 -1.97 11.57 18.35
N LEU A 496 -1.88 11.34 19.66
CA LEU A 496 -0.66 11.61 20.42
C LEU A 496 0.56 10.88 19.84
N VAL A 497 1.71 11.56 19.86
CA VAL A 497 2.98 11.03 19.33
C VAL A 497 3.42 9.77 20.06
N HIS A 498 3.10 9.64 21.35
CA HIS A 498 3.47 8.48 22.15
C HIS A 498 2.58 8.34 23.40
N TYR A 499 2.51 7.13 23.98
CA TYR A 499 1.71 6.90 25.20
C TYR A 499 2.26 7.66 26.42
N THR A 500 3.57 7.95 26.48
CA THR A 500 4.14 8.80 27.56
C THR A 500 3.61 10.22 27.51
N THR A 501 3.26 10.73 26.32
CA THR A 501 2.58 12.01 26.16
C THR A 501 1.18 11.95 26.77
N GLN A 502 0.49 10.81 26.59
CA GLN A 502 -0.81 10.58 27.20
C GLN A 502 -0.72 10.52 28.73
N GLU A 503 0.27 9.83 29.27
CA GLU A 503 0.52 9.75 30.71
C GLU A 503 0.82 11.12 31.32
N TYR A 504 1.63 11.93 30.64
CA TYR A 504 1.87 13.32 31.04
C TYR A 504 0.57 14.13 31.12
N PHE A 505 -0.27 14.06 30.07
CA PHE A 505 -1.54 14.78 30.06
C PHE A 505 -2.53 14.28 31.11
N ASN A 506 -2.62 12.97 31.37
CA ASN A 506 -3.42 12.44 32.47
C ASN A 506 -3.00 13.05 33.82
N ARG A 507 -1.69 13.17 34.08
CA ARG A 507 -1.17 13.74 35.33
C ARG A 507 -1.35 15.27 35.44
N LYS A 508 -1.37 15.97 34.30
CA LYS A 508 -1.39 17.45 34.23
C LYS A 508 -2.67 18.03 33.65
N GLN A 509 -3.74 17.23 33.52
CA GLN A 509 -5.00 17.61 32.91
C GLN A 509 -5.58 18.88 33.54
N ASN A 510 -5.73 18.90 34.87
CA ASN A 510 -6.28 20.04 35.61
C ASN A 510 -5.43 21.32 35.50
N TYR A 511 -4.17 21.20 35.12
CA TYR A 511 -3.28 22.34 34.95
C TYR A 511 -3.40 22.95 33.54
N TRP A 512 -3.36 22.11 32.51
CA TRP A 512 -3.38 22.57 31.11
C TRP A 512 -4.77 22.74 30.52
N PHE A 513 -5.76 22.03 31.07
CA PHE A 513 -7.12 21.90 30.56
C PHE A 513 -8.15 21.95 31.71
N PRO A 514 -8.14 22.99 32.56
CA PRO A 514 -9.00 23.06 33.76
C PRO A 514 -10.50 23.02 33.41
N ASP A 515 -10.91 23.62 32.29
CA ASP A 515 -12.31 23.76 31.89
C ASP A 515 -12.71 22.81 30.75
N ALA A 516 -11.85 21.85 30.37
CA ALA A 516 -12.12 20.98 29.22
C ALA A 516 -13.40 20.16 29.37
N GLU A 517 -13.72 19.72 30.59
CA GLU A 517 -14.96 19.00 30.90
C GLU A 517 -16.20 19.89 30.70
N THR A 518 -16.15 21.11 31.21
CA THR A 518 -17.22 22.11 31.06
C THR A 518 -17.42 22.45 29.59
N TYR A 519 -16.34 22.71 28.86
CA TYR A 519 -16.36 23.08 27.45
C TYR A 519 -16.97 21.98 26.56
N ILE A 520 -16.51 20.72 26.70
CA ILE A 520 -17.10 19.59 25.96
C ILE A 520 -18.57 19.42 26.31
N THR A 521 -18.91 19.52 27.60
CA THR A 521 -20.29 19.36 28.05
C THR A 521 -21.18 20.45 27.46
N THR A 522 -20.72 21.70 27.44
CA THR A 522 -21.44 22.81 26.82
C THR A 522 -21.67 22.56 25.33
N ILE A 523 -20.63 22.21 24.55
CA ILE A 523 -20.76 21.89 23.12
C ILE A 523 -21.75 20.74 22.88
N CYS A 524 -21.69 19.68 23.70
CA CYS A 524 -22.59 18.54 23.57
C CYS A 524 -24.04 18.90 23.91
N VAL A 525 -24.28 19.91 24.75
CA VAL A 525 -25.62 20.30 25.23
C VAL A 525 -26.24 21.40 24.36
N THR A 526 -25.43 22.33 23.82
CA THR A 526 -25.91 23.43 22.97
C THR A 526 -26.23 22.98 21.55
N ASN A 527 -25.57 21.93 21.05
CA ASN A 527 -25.84 21.38 19.73
C ASN A 527 -26.95 20.34 19.80
N ASP A 528 -27.94 20.48 18.92
CA ASP A 528 -29.24 19.81 18.98
C ASP A 528 -29.13 18.27 19.16
N PHE A 529 -30.08 17.67 19.89
CA PHE A 529 -30.03 16.29 20.41
C PHE A 529 -29.79 15.17 19.36
N THR A 530 -30.03 15.45 18.07
CA THR A 530 -29.69 14.58 16.94
C THR A 530 -28.17 14.40 16.75
N TYR A 531 -27.39 15.41 17.11
CA TYR A 531 -25.92 15.41 17.07
C TYR A 531 -25.32 14.65 18.26
N ILE A 532 -25.97 14.76 19.44
CA ILE A 532 -25.66 13.89 20.59
C ILE A 532 -25.79 12.42 20.18
N HIS A 533 -26.79 12.04 19.37
CA HIS A 533 -26.96 10.66 18.93
C HIS A 533 -25.84 10.16 17.99
N SER A 534 -25.32 11.00 17.09
CA SER A 534 -24.22 10.61 16.19
C SER A 534 -22.86 10.61 16.90
N LEU A 535 -22.60 11.58 17.78
CA LEU A 535 -21.40 11.60 18.64
C LEU A 535 -21.44 10.48 19.68
N THR A 536 -22.58 10.25 20.35
CA THR A 536 -22.72 9.09 21.24
C THR A 536 -22.71 7.78 20.48
N GLN A 537 -23.23 7.66 19.25
CA GLN A 537 -23.06 6.42 18.48
C GLN A 537 -21.61 6.19 18.03
N ALA A 538 -20.86 7.24 17.70
CA ALA A 538 -19.44 7.14 17.34
C ALA A 538 -18.58 6.80 18.58
N VAL A 539 -18.84 7.49 19.69
CA VAL A 539 -18.23 7.25 21.00
C VAL A 539 -18.66 5.89 21.55
N MET A 540 -19.90 5.44 21.36
CA MET A 540 -20.38 4.13 21.81
C MET A 540 -19.97 3.00 20.87
N LYS A 541 -19.71 3.23 19.57
CA LYS A 541 -18.99 2.26 18.72
C LYS A 541 -17.54 2.12 19.17
N PHE A 542 -16.92 3.23 19.58
CA PHE A 542 -15.56 3.24 20.13
C PHE A 542 -15.51 2.57 21.52
N LEU A 543 -16.48 2.82 22.40
CA LEU A 543 -16.59 2.22 23.74
C LEU A 543 -17.12 0.78 23.74
N ASN A 544 -18.00 0.37 22.81
CA ASN A 544 -18.40 -1.04 22.65
C ASN A 544 -17.25 -1.94 22.18
N SER A 545 -16.12 -1.36 21.73
CA SER A 545 -14.88 -2.09 21.52
C SER A 545 -14.14 -2.42 22.85
N GLU A 546 -14.56 -1.79 23.96
CA GLU A 546 -14.21 -2.18 25.33
C GLU A 546 -15.35 -3.00 25.94
N SER A 547 -15.19 -4.32 25.97
CA SER A 547 -16.23 -5.23 26.46
C SER A 547 -16.53 -5.03 27.94
N LYS A 548 -17.64 -4.32 28.30
CA LYS A 548 -18.35 -4.51 29.59
C LYS A 548 -19.69 -3.79 29.86
N ILE A 549 -20.47 -3.35 28.87
CA ILE A 549 -21.79 -2.74 29.17
C ILE A 549 -22.90 -3.39 28.32
N ASN A 550 -23.31 -4.61 28.66
CA ASN A 550 -24.36 -5.33 27.93
C ASN A 550 -25.68 -5.51 28.70
N THR A 551 -25.82 -4.94 29.90
CA THR A 551 -27.01 -5.19 30.75
C THR A 551 -27.95 -3.99 30.90
N ALA A 552 -27.55 -2.78 30.49
CA ALA A 552 -28.38 -1.58 30.62
C ALA A 552 -29.26 -1.27 29.38
N TRP A 553 -29.09 -2.03 28.29
CA TRP A 553 -29.65 -1.70 26.98
C TRP A 553 -31.07 -2.19 26.71
N HIS A 554 -31.63 -3.08 27.53
CA HIS A 554 -32.97 -3.62 27.30
C HIS A 554 -34.13 -2.69 27.74
N ILE A 555 -33.84 -1.57 28.40
CA ILE A 555 -34.88 -0.70 28.99
C ILE A 555 -35.19 0.54 28.12
N LEU A 556 -34.33 0.90 27.16
CA LEU A 556 -34.44 2.17 26.41
C LEU A 556 -34.82 2.02 24.93
N TRP A 557 -34.95 0.79 24.41
CA TRP A 557 -35.31 0.54 23.01
C TRP A 557 -36.81 0.37 22.82
N ASP A 558 -37.60 1.41 23.08
CA ASP A 558 -38.98 1.41 22.63
C ASP A 558 -39.46 2.83 22.28
N SER A 559 -39.14 3.27 21.06
CA SER A 559 -40.05 4.00 20.15
C SER A 559 -39.30 4.69 19.00
N SER A 560 -39.71 4.34 17.78
CA SER A 560 -39.84 5.20 16.59
C SER A 560 -38.62 5.99 16.08
N PHE A 561 -38.08 5.66 14.89
CA PHE A 561 -38.17 6.50 13.67
C PHE A 561 -37.43 5.86 12.49
N SER A 562 -37.85 6.27 11.28
CA SER A 562 -37.74 5.58 9.99
C SER A 562 -36.39 5.70 9.27
N SER A 563 -36.25 4.81 8.29
CA SER A 563 -35.15 4.63 7.35
C SER A 563 -34.75 5.89 6.57
N ASP A 564 -33.48 6.27 6.67
CA ASP A 564 -32.65 6.77 5.55
C ASP A 564 -31.18 6.70 6.00
N TYR A 565 -30.49 5.62 5.63
CA TYR A 565 -29.20 5.25 6.21
C TYR A 565 -28.17 4.88 5.14
N LEU A 566 -27.93 5.74 4.15
CA LEU A 566 -26.86 5.52 3.15
C LEU A 566 -26.03 6.75 2.73
N SER A 567 -26.26 7.94 3.30
CA SER A 567 -25.44 9.14 3.01
C SER A 567 -24.47 9.56 4.12
N TRP A 568 -24.44 8.88 5.27
CA TRP A 568 -23.65 9.29 6.45
C TRP A 568 -22.32 8.55 6.65
N LEU A 569 -21.96 7.65 5.73
CA LEU A 569 -20.74 6.84 5.79
C LEU A 569 -19.45 7.61 5.42
N GLU A 570 -19.55 8.85 4.95
CA GLU A 570 -18.37 9.72 4.73
C GLU A 570 -18.01 10.58 5.94
N VAL A 571 -18.92 10.79 6.89
CA VAL A 571 -18.66 11.63 8.08
C VAL A 571 -17.97 10.85 9.21
N SER A 572 -18.03 9.51 9.18
CA SER A 572 -17.40 8.64 10.18
C SER A 572 -15.88 8.44 10.02
N LYS A 573 -15.21 9.24 9.18
CA LYS A 573 -13.75 9.20 9.00
C LYS A 573 -12.98 10.23 9.83
N ILE A 574 -13.68 11.04 10.63
CA ILE A 574 -13.07 12.09 11.47
C ILE A 574 -13.34 11.81 12.95
N THR A 575 -13.00 10.62 13.43
CA THR A 575 -13.15 10.28 14.86
C THR A 575 -11.87 9.73 15.45
N GLY A 576 -10.89 10.63 15.61
CA GLY A 576 -9.87 10.48 16.65
C GLY A 576 -9.31 11.82 17.14
N MET A 577 -10.03 12.91 16.90
CA MET A 577 -9.58 14.26 17.27
C MET A 577 -10.15 14.71 18.61
N HIS A 578 -9.86 13.99 19.69
CA HIS A 578 -10.30 14.50 20.99
C HIS A 578 -9.34 14.11 22.10
N LEU A 579 -8.29 14.91 22.31
CA LEU A 579 -7.49 14.85 23.53
C LEU A 579 -8.41 14.96 24.76
N ALA A 580 -9.39 15.86 24.73
CA ALA A 580 -10.33 16.07 25.83
C ALA A 580 -11.49 15.04 25.90
N ALA A 581 -12.08 14.58 24.78
CA ALA A 581 -13.12 13.52 24.82
C ALA A 581 -12.54 12.11 25.09
N TYR A 582 -11.25 11.89 24.77
CA TYR A 582 -10.50 10.70 25.19
C TYR A 582 -10.40 10.61 26.72
N PHE A 583 -10.20 11.73 27.42
CA PHE A 583 -10.19 11.77 28.89
C PHE A 583 -11.61 11.57 29.48
N TRP A 584 -12.65 12.13 28.85
CA TRP A 584 -14.04 11.98 29.32
C TRP A 584 -14.57 10.54 29.23
N CYS A 585 -14.26 9.81 28.14
CA CYS A 585 -14.74 8.43 27.97
C CYS A 585 -14.16 7.46 29.01
N ARG A 586 -12.94 7.71 29.49
CA ARG A 586 -12.25 6.80 30.42
C ARG A 586 -12.75 6.95 31.86
N GLU A 587 -12.94 8.19 32.34
CA GLU A 587 -13.35 8.41 33.73
C GLU A 587 -14.81 8.01 33.99
N TYR A 588 -15.72 8.23 33.03
CA TYR A 588 -17.14 7.86 33.19
C TYR A 588 -17.34 6.34 33.28
N CYS A 589 -16.54 5.53 32.58
CA CYS A 589 -16.57 4.07 32.70
C CYS A 589 -16.06 3.57 34.07
N THR A 590 -15.07 4.24 34.67
CA THR A 590 -14.60 3.93 36.04
C THR A 590 -15.53 4.44 37.15
N ALA A 591 -16.25 5.54 36.92
CA ALA A 591 -17.24 6.05 37.87
C ALA A 591 -18.54 5.22 37.84
N ALA A 592 -18.93 4.67 36.69
CA ALA A 592 -20.11 3.81 36.54
C ALA A 592 -19.91 2.36 37.04
N THR A 593 -18.70 2.00 37.52
CA THR A 593 -18.39 0.69 38.11
C THR A 593 -18.05 0.73 39.61
N ARG A 594 -18.37 1.83 40.30
CA ARG A 594 -18.35 1.90 41.78
C ARG A 594 -19.73 2.12 42.37
#